data_AF-A0A945H8H9-F1
#
_entry.id   AF-A0A945H8H9-F1
#
_cell.length_a   1.000
_cell.length_b   1.000
_cell.length_c   1.000
_cell.angle_alpha   90.00
_cell.angle_beta   90.00
_cell.angle_gamma   90.00
#
_symmetry.space_group_name_H-M   'P 1'
#
loop_
_entity.id
_entity.type
_entity.pdbx_description
1 polymer ?
#
loop_
_entity_poly.entity_id
_entity_poly.type
_entity_poly.pdbx_seq_one_letter_code
_entity_poly.pdbx_strand_id
1 'polypeptide(L)'
;RVDNVKKMAVTLDHIDENVVSNRDLMCTQLTETLGINVQTFEIKKIDYVRDVVEITVVYQLPSSEIPQYSDNIVSVSELVIDSERAPKTEGS
;
A
#
# COMPACT_ATOMS: atom_id res chain seq x y z
N ARG A 1 18.30 -4.56 21.24
CA ARG A 1 17.95 -4.01 19.91
C ARG A 1 16.67 -4.73 19.52
N VAL A 2 15.52 -4.09 19.69
CA VAL A 2 14.23 -4.73 19.37
C VAL A 2 13.90 -4.28 17.97
N ASP A 3 14.22 -5.12 16.99
CA ASP A 3 13.85 -4.84 15.61
C ASP A 3 12.35 -5.11 15.50
N ASN A 4 11.53 -4.05 15.52
CA ASN A 4 10.06 -4.12 15.40
C ASN A 4 9.66 -4.43 13.94
N VAL A 5 10.16 -5.54 13.40
CA VAL A 5 9.84 -6.02 12.06
C VAL A 5 8.47 -6.69 12.11
N LYS A 6 7.51 -6.13 11.37
CA LYS A 6 6.17 -6.69 11.19
C LYS A 6 5.97 -7.13 9.74
N LYS A 7 4.94 -7.95 9.54
CA LYS A 7 4.49 -8.41 8.23
C LYS A 7 3.00 -8.14 8.08
N MET A 8 2.58 -7.77 6.88
CA MET A 8 1.19 -7.55 6.52
C MET A 8 0.90 -8.22 5.18
N ALA A 9 -0.23 -8.91 5.07
CA ALA A 9 -0.72 -9.42 3.80
C ALA A 9 -1.49 -8.31 3.08
N VAL A 10 -1.18 -8.09 1.80
CA VAL A 10 -1.81 -7.09 0.95
C VAL A 10 -2.22 -7.75 -0.35
N THR A 11 -3.43 -7.47 -0.81
CA THR A 11 -3.92 -7.88 -2.13
C THR A 11 -3.98 -6.63 -3.00
N LEU A 12 -3.38 -6.69 -4.17
CA LEU A 12 -3.42 -5.61 -5.16
C LEU A 12 -4.33 -6.04 -6.31
N ASP A 13 -5.28 -5.18 -6.63
CA ASP A 13 -6.35 -5.46 -7.61
C ASP A 13 -5.96 -5.13 -9.06
N HIS A 14 -4.70 -4.73 -9.29
CA HIS A 14 -4.14 -4.49 -10.62
C HIS A 14 -2.67 -4.88 -10.64
N ILE A 15 -2.26 -5.69 -11.63
CA ILE A 15 -0.87 -6.08 -11.83
C ILE A 15 -0.22 -5.12 -12.82
N ASP A 16 0.56 -4.17 -12.33
CA ASP A 16 1.50 -3.43 -13.18
C ASP A 16 2.78 -4.28 -13.35
N GLU A 17 2.92 -4.92 -14.52
CA GLU A 17 4.07 -5.78 -14.83
C GLU A 17 5.42 -5.05 -14.71
N ASN A 18 5.47 -3.73 -14.98
CA ASN A 18 6.70 -2.95 -14.87
C ASN A 18 7.09 -2.72 -13.41
N VAL A 19 6.10 -2.59 -12.54
CA VAL A 19 6.32 -2.42 -11.10
C VAL A 19 6.64 -3.78 -10.48
N VAL A 20 5.90 -4.84 -10.81
CA VAL A 20 6.11 -6.18 -10.24
C VAL A 20 7.47 -6.76 -10.64
N SER A 21 7.98 -6.43 -11.83
CA SER A 21 9.31 -6.83 -12.28
C SER A 21 10.45 -6.02 -11.65
N ASN A 22 10.16 -4.86 -11.03
CA ASN A 22 11.15 -4.00 -10.40
C ASN A 22 10.87 -3.84 -8.89
N ARG A 23 11.69 -4.53 -8.10
CA ARG A 23 11.57 -4.54 -6.64
C ARG A 23 11.60 -3.15 -6.00
N ASP A 24 12.47 -2.25 -6.45
CA ASP A 24 12.63 -0.94 -5.82
C ASP A 24 11.44 -0.02 -6.11
N LEU A 25 10.91 -0.10 -7.34
CA LEU A 25 9.68 0.61 -7.71
C LEU A 25 8.48 0.11 -6.91
N MET A 26 8.34 -1.21 -6.77
CA MET A 26 7.28 -1.83 -5.99
C MET A 26 7.35 -1.42 -4.51
N CYS A 27 8.53 -1.45 -3.89
CA CYS A 27 8.71 -1.00 -2.51
C CYS A 27 8.35 0.49 -2.35
N THR A 28 8.70 1.33 -3.31
CA THR A 28 8.39 2.77 -3.31
C THR A 28 6.87 2.99 -3.38
N GLN A 29 6.19 2.36 -4.34
CA GLN A 29 4.73 2.46 -4.46
C GLN A 29 4.01 1.93 -3.22
N LEU A 30 4.45 0.80 -2.66
CA LEU A 30 3.87 0.26 -1.44
C LEU A 30 4.08 1.19 -0.25
N THR A 31 5.24 1.84 -0.16
CA THR A 31 5.52 2.84 0.88
C THR A 31 4.61 4.05 0.76
N GLU A 32 4.42 4.57 -0.45
CA GLU A 32 3.51 5.69 -0.73
C GLU A 32 2.05 5.32 -0.48
N THR A 33 1.63 4.12 -0.89
CA THR A 33 0.24 3.65 -0.79
C THR A 33 -0.16 3.33 0.65
N LEU A 34 0.74 2.67 1.40
CA LEU A 34 0.44 2.20 2.75
C LEU A 34 0.86 3.21 3.83
N GLY A 35 1.64 4.23 3.48
CA GLY A 35 2.18 5.22 4.42
C GLY A 35 3.17 4.63 5.44
N ILE A 36 3.72 3.44 5.17
CA ILE A 36 4.68 2.75 6.04
C ILE A 36 5.99 2.54 5.31
N ASN A 37 7.11 2.59 6.04
CA ASN A 37 8.42 2.32 5.45
C ASN A 37 8.57 0.82 5.12
N VAL A 38 8.35 0.46 3.85
CA VAL A 38 8.45 -0.92 3.37
C VAL A 38 9.91 -1.29 3.15
N GLN A 39 10.36 -2.34 3.82
CA GLN A 39 11.72 -2.85 3.68
C GLN A 39 11.83 -3.86 2.54
N THR A 40 10.83 -4.74 2.41
CA THR A 40 10.75 -5.72 1.34
C THR A 40 9.34 -6.25 1.21
N PHE A 41 9.04 -6.89 0.08
CA PHE A 41 7.83 -7.67 -0.12
C PHE A 41 8.17 -9.08 -0.60
N GLU A 42 7.18 -9.98 -0.53
CA GLU A 42 7.22 -11.33 -1.08
C GLU A 42 5.91 -11.59 -1.81
N ILE A 43 5.97 -11.99 -3.08
CA ILE A 43 4.77 -12.35 -3.84
C ILE A 43 4.34 -13.76 -3.43
N LYS A 44 3.10 -13.90 -2.96
CA LYS A 44 2.52 -15.19 -2.56
C LYS A 44 1.77 -15.86 -3.70
N LYS A 45 1.02 -15.07 -4.46
CA LYS A 45 0.18 -15.57 -5.55
C LYS A 45 -0.07 -14.49 -6.58
N ILE A 46 -0.07 -14.86 -7.85
CA ILE A 46 -0.47 -14.02 -8.97
C ILE A 46 -1.63 -14.71 -9.67
N ASP A 47 -2.76 -14.02 -9.81
CA ASP A 47 -3.94 -14.45 -10.57
C ASP A 47 -4.10 -13.55 -11.80
N TYR A 48 -3.54 -13.98 -12.93
CA TYR A 48 -3.59 -13.24 -14.19
C TYR A 48 -4.99 -13.15 -14.80
N VAL A 49 -5.91 -14.06 -14.43
CA VAL A 49 -7.28 -14.04 -14.96
C VAL A 49 -8.08 -12.94 -14.27
N ARG A 50 -7.83 -12.74 -12.97
CA ARG A 50 -8.49 -11.73 -12.16
C ARG A 50 -7.71 -10.42 -12.08
N ASP A 51 -6.50 -10.38 -12.61
CA ASP A 51 -5.55 -9.27 -12.51
C ASP A 51 -5.20 -8.90 -11.06
N VAL A 52 -5.07 -9.92 -10.20
CA VAL A 52 -4.83 -9.75 -8.76
C VAL A 52 -3.49 -10.34 -8.35
N VAL A 53 -2.74 -9.63 -7.50
CA VAL A 53 -1.54 -10.16 -6.85
C VAL A 53 -1.66 -10.10 -5.32
N GLU A 54 -1.41 -11.23 -4.67
CA GLU A 54 -1.31 -11.34 -3.22
C GLU A 54 0.15 -11.26 -2.82
N ILE A 55 0.50 -10.28 -1.99
CA ILE A 55 1.85 -10.06 -1.48
C ILE A 55 1.89 -10.03 0.04
N THR A 56 3.04 -10.37 0.60
CA THR A 56 3.38 -10.10 2.00
C THR A 56 4.38 -8.98 2.06
N VAL A 57 4.01 -7.88 2.72
CA VAL A 57 4.86 -6.71 2.93
C VAL A 57 5.56 -6.84 4.28
N VAL A 58 6.86 -6.60 4.32
CA VAL A 58 7.68 -6.58 5.54
C VAL A 58 8.12 -5.14 5.81
N TYR A 59 7.81 -4.64 6.99
CA TYR A 59 8.04 -3.25 7.36
C TYR A 59 8.53 -3.15 8.82
N GLN A 60 9.14 -2.02 9.15
CA GLN A 60 9.57 -1.73 10.51
C GLN A 60 8.73 -0.57 11.06
N LEU A 61 8.14 -0.78 12.24
CA LEU A 61 7.52 0.30 12.98
C LEU A 61 8.57 1.07 13.76
N PRO A 62 8.52 2.41 13.77
CA PRO A 62 9.39 3.20 14.64
C PRO A 62 9.12 2.82 16.10
N SER A 63 10.18 2.68 16.91
CA SER A 63 10.10 2.22 18.31
C SER A 63 9.17 3.06 19.20
N SER A 64 8.81 4.27 18.76
CA SER A 64 7.90 5.20 19.41
C SER A 64 6.42 4.95 19.13
N GLU A 65 6.09 4.13 18.13
CA GLU A 65 4.72 3.79 17.78
C GLU A 65 4.57 2.27 17.89
N ILE A 66 3.91 1.84 18.97
CA ILE A 66 3.18 0.59 18.98
C ILE A 66 1.76 0.97 18.56
N PRO A 67 1.42 1.11 17.27
CA PRO A 67 0.04 1.28 16.91
C PRO A 67 -0.63 -0.10 17.01
N GLN A 68 -1.70 -0.15 17.81
CA GLN A 68 -2.65 -1.25 17.86
C GLN A 68 -3.43 -1.29 16.54
N TYR A 69 -2.80 -1.65 15.43
CA TYR A 69 -3.53 -2.04 14.23
C TYR A 69 -3.96 -3.50 14.42
N SER A 70 -5.14 -3.65 15.00
CA SER A 70 -5.96 -4.86 14.92
C SER A 70 -6.27 -5.15 13.45
N ASP A 71 -6.21 -6.42 13.07
CA ASP A 71 -6.46 -7.02 11.75
C ASP A 71 -7.72 -6.49 11.05
N ASN A 72 -7.63 -5.33 10.40
CA ASN A 72 -8.66 -4.84 9.51
C ASN A 72 -8.07 -4.87 8.09
N ILE A 73 -8.46 -5.91 7.36
CA ILE A 73 -8.22 -6.05 5.92
C ILE A 73 -8.92 -4.87 5.24
N VAL A 74 -8.17 -3.85 4.84
CA VAL A 74 -8.69 -2.76 4.00
C VAL A 74 -8.61 -3.23 2.56
N SER A 75 -9.76 -3.58 1.98
CA SER A 75 -9.92 -3.71 0.53
C SER A 75 -9.88 -2.29 -0.05
N VAL A 76 -8.80 -1.95 -0.77
CA VAL A 76 -8.67 -0.64 -1.42
C VAL A 76 -9.43 -0.69 -2.74
N SER A 77 -10.74 -0.63 -2.65
CA SER A 77 -11.64 -0.50 -3.80
C SER A 77 -12.43 0.79 -3.66
N GLU A 78 -11.77 1.95 -3.78
CA GLU A 78 -12.38 3.25 -4.12
C GLU A 78 -11.31 4.36 -4.16
N LEU A 79 -10.53 4.41 -5.25
CA LEU A 79 -9.86 5.63 -5.71
C LEU A 79 -10.68 6.19 -6.88
N VAL A 80 -11.90 6.67 -6.58
CA VAL A 80 -12.60 7.62 -7.44
C VAL A 80 -12.08 9.00 -7.07
N ILE A 81 -11.26 9.56 -7.97
CA ILE A 81 -10.81 10.94 -7.92
C ILE A 81 -12.04 11.80 -8.25
N ASP A 82 -12.77 12.25 -7.22
CA ASP A 82 -13.82 13.24 -7.41
C ASP A 82 -13.16 14.61 -7.63
N SER A 83 -13.05 14.96 -8.91
CA SER A 83 -12.44 16.18 -9.40
C SER A 83 -13.50 17.29 -9.49
N GLU A 84 -14.07 17.77 -8.39
CA GLU A 84 -14.81 19.05 -8.38
C GLU A 84 -14.73 19.79 -7.04
N ARG A 85 -13.91 20.87 -7.00
CA ARG A 85 -14.25 22.04 -6.17
C ARG A 85 -13.66 23.33 -6.76
N ALA A 86 -14.47 24.01 -7.57
CA ALA A 86 -14.27 25.40 -7.95
C ALA A 86 -14.28 26.33 -6.70
N PRO A 87 -13.46 27.39 -6.64
CA PRO A 87 -13.66 28.46 -5.68
C PRO A 87 -14.67 29.48 -6.26
N LYS A 88 -15.78 29.67 -5.54
CA LYS A 88 -16.69 30.80 -5.77
C LYS A 88 -16.00 32.08 -5.30
N THR A 89 -15.99 33.06 -6.19
CA THR A 89 -15.64 34.46 -5.98
C THR A 89 -16.56 35.11 -4.93
N GLU A 90 -15.98 35.66 -3.85
CA GLU A 90 -16.66 36.62 -2.98
C GLU A 90 -16.62 38.00 -3.64
N GLY A 91 -17.80 38.52 -3.98
CA GLY A 91 -18.00 39.92 -4.32
C GLY A 91 -18.20 40.74 -3.03
N SER A 92 -17.59 41.91 -2.99
CA SER A 92 -17.95 43.04 -2.12
C SER A 92 -18.47 44.17 -2.99
#